data_AF-A0A2T4WH04-F1
#
_entry.id   AF-A0A2T4WH04-F1
#
_cell.length_a   1.000
_cell.length_b   1.000
_cell.length_c   1.000
_cell.angle_alpha   90.00
_cell.angle_beta   90.00
_cell.angle_gamma   90.00
#
_symmetry.space_group_name_H-M   'P 1'
#
loop_
_entity.id
_entity.type
_entity.pdbx_description
1 polymer ?
#
loop_
_entity_poly.entity_id
_entity_poly.type
_entity_poly.pdbx_seq_one_letter_code
_entity_poly.pdbx_strand_id
1 'polypeptide(L)'
;GEDYKATIVGTDPTTDIALLKIADEVAELPYLSFSNSDNIKVGEWVLAVGNPFNLTSTVTAGIVSAKARNIGIINERAAIESFIQTDAAVNPGNSGGALVNTRGELVGINSAISTHTGSFEGYSFAVPSNLASKVVRDLKEYGTVQRAFIGVSISDLNPRLADELDVKVNAGVYIGGLSENGAAEEAGLEKGDIILAINSRNITKSSELQEIIGSKRPGEKISLKVLRDNIEREFEVTLRNVNGTTKRIKKADLEFLTLLGGRFREINAEEKSDYRLKYGVKILEVNTGILAEQDIPNGFIITQINEQPIKSVNDINKAGLEIPKDRPVIIFGVLPNGREKYYAFGF
;
A
#
# COMPACT_ATOMS: atom_id res chain seq x y z
N GLY A 1 26.79 -17.61 -17.55
CA GLY A 1 26.11 -18.12 -16.34
C GLY A 1 25.32 -19.34 -16.73
N GLU A 2 24.67 -19.97 -15.76
CA GLU A 2 23.58 -20.91 -16.02
C GLU A 2 22.27 -20.12 -16.16
N ASP A 3 21.39 -20.55 -17.07
CA ASP A 3 20.10 -19.91 -17.31
C ASP A 3 18.99 -20.80 -16.77
N TYR A 4 18.10 -20.22 -15.97
CA TYR A 4 16.95 -20.93 -15.40
C TYR A 4 15.64 -20.29 -15.81
N LYS A 5 14.62 -21.12 -16.03
CA LYS A 5 13.25 -20.63 -16.18
C LYS A 5 12.69 -20.23 -14.82
N ALA A 6 12.02 -19.07 -14.78
CA ALA A 6 11.31 -18.59 -13.61
C ALA A 6 9.84 -18.30 -13.94
N THR A 7 8.97 -18.45 -12.96
CA THR A 7 7.55 -18.09 -13.03
C THR A 7 7.25 -16.96 -12.07
N ILE A 8 6.28 -16.11 -12.43
CA ILE A 8 5.82 -15.04 -11.54
C ILE A 8 4.91 -15.65 -10.48
N VAL A 9 5.29 -15.51 -9.21
CA VAL A 9 4.45 -15.87 -8.06
C VAL A 9 3.44 -14.75 -7.79
N GLY A 10 3.88 -13.50 -7.90
CA GLY A 10 3.02 -12.33 -7.80
C GLY A 10 3.81 -11.02 -7.90
N THR A 11 3.06 -9.92 -8.00
CA THR A 11 3.60 -8.56 -8.11
C THR A 11 2.83 -7.63 -7.18
N ASP A 12 3.51 -6.57 -6.74
CA ASP A 12 2.93 -5.46 -6.00
C ASP A 12 3.36 -4.13 -6.64
N PRO A 13 2.58 -3.63 -7.60
CA PRO A 13 2.89 -2.38 -8.29
C PRO A 13 3.06 -1.18 -7.36
N THR A 14 2.34 -1.16 -6.22
CA THR A 14 2.37 -0.04 -5.27
C THR A 14 3.68 0.12 -4.50
N THR A 15 4.57 -0.89 -4.54
CA THR A 15 5.91 -0.85 -3.92
C THR A 15 7.02 -1.16 -4.91
N ASP A 16 6.69 -1.41 -6.18
CA ASP A 16 7.63 -1.84 -7.23
C ASP A 16 8.39 -3.14 -6.88
N ILE A 17 7.68 -4.13 -6.32
CA ILE A 17 8.25 -5.44 -5.95
C ILE A 17 7.52 -6.58 -6.64
N ALA A 18 8.29 -7.54 -7.15
CA ALA A 18 7.80 -8.79 -7.70
C ALA A 18 8.49 -10.00 -7.04
N LEU A 19 7.75 -11.11 -6.93
CA LEU A 19 8.30 -12.39 -6.49
C LEU A 19 8.28 -13.38 -7.66
N LEU A 20 9.46 -13.91 -7.98
CA LEU A 20 9.65 -14.94 -8.98
C LEU A 20 10.04 -16.26 -8.30
N LYS A 21 9.65 -17.39 -8.91
CA LYS A 21 10.05 -18.74 -8.51
C LYS A 21 10.85 -19.38 -9.63
N ILE A 22 12.09 -19.75 -9.36
CA ILE A 22 12.91 -20.60 -10.23
C ILE A 22 12.41 -22.04 -10.14
N ALA A 23 12.50 -22.81 -11.24
CA ALA A 23 12.04 -24.20 -11.31
C ALA A 23 12.64 -25.09 -10.20
N ASP A 24 11.83 -26.02 -9.68
CA ASP A 24 12.17 -26.86 -8.51
C ASP A 24 13.30 -27.88 -8.77
N GLU A 25 13.68 -28.09 -10.03
CA GLU A 25 14.75 -29.01 -10.46
C GLU A 25 16.17 -28.42 -10.32
N VAL A 26 16.29 -27.15 -9.90
CA VAL A 26 17.56 -26.49 -9.64
C VAL A 26 18.05 -26.81 -8.23
N ALA A 27 19.34 -27.15 -8.10
CA ALA A 27 19.98 -27.41 -6.81
C ALA A 27 19.94 -26.18 -5.88
N GLU A 28 20.31 -26.36 -4.60
CA GLU A 28 20.30 -25.28 -3.61
C GLU A 28 21.12 -24.07 -4.08
N LEU A 29 20.44 -22.94 -4.27
CA LEU A 29 21.04 -21.69 -4.73
C LEU A 29 21.53 -20.85 -3.54
N PRO A 30 22.62 -20.10 -3.70
CA PRO A 30 23.05 -19.15 -2.68
C PRO A 30 21.98 -18.06 -2.48
N TYR A 31 21.81 -17.61 -1.24
CA TYR A 31 20.82 -16.59 -0.87
C TYR A 31 21.44 -15.49 0.00
N LEU A 32 20.78 -14.33 0.01
CA LEU A 32 21.10 -13.21 0.90
C LEU A 32 20.16 -13.21 2.09
N SER A 33 20.68 -12.78 3.23
CA SER A 33 19.86 -12.51 4.41
C SER A 33 19.35 -11.07 4.38
N PHE A 34 18.08 -10.89 4.74
CA PHE A 34 17.50 -9.57 4.95
C PHE A 34 18.06 -8.95 6.23
N SER A 35 18.54 -7.71 6.14
CA SER A 35 18.82 -6.86 7.30
C SER A 35 17.60 -6.01 7.62
N ASN A 36 17.53 -5.50 8.85
CA ASN A 36 16.51 -4.51 9.22
C ASN A 36 16.89 -3.14 8.65
N SER A 37 16.19 -2.68 7.60
CA SER A 37 16.43 -1.37 6.96
C SER A 37 16.15 -0.17 7.87
N ASP A 38 15.50 -0.35 9.01
CA ASP A 38 15.33 0.73 9.99
C ASP A 38 16.66 1.13 10.60
N ASN A 39 17.58 0.17 10.75
CA ASN A 39 18.87 0.34 11.40
C ASN A 39 19.92 1.03 10.52
N ILE A 40 19.71 1.05 9.19
CA ILE A 40 20.64 1.71 8.26
C ILE A 40 20.65 3.22 8.54
N LYS A 41 21.84 3.83 8.57
CA LYS A 41 22.00 5.26 8.85
C LYS A 41 22.47 6.02 7.61
N VAL A 42 22.09 7.29 7.52
CA VAL A 42 22.68 8.21 6.55
C VAL A 42 24.19 8.30 6.80
N GLY A 43 24.99 8.22 5.74
CA GLY A 43 26.45 8.14 5.78
C GLY A 43 27.02 6.72 5.91
N GLU A 44 26.18 5.70 6.10
CA GLU A 44 26.63 4.31 6.16
C GLU A 44 26.96 3.78 4.76
N TRP A 45 28.08 3.05 4.65
CA TRP A 45 28.53 2.43 3.40
C TRP A 45 27.57 1.34 2.92
N VAL A 46 27.30 1.36 1.62
CA VAL A 46 26.48 0.37 0.93
C VAL A 46 27.11 -0.01 -0.41
N LEU A 47 26.81 -1.22 -0.85
CA LEU A 47 27.18 -1.72 -2.17
C LEU A 47 25.91 -1.99 -2.97
N ALA A 48 25.82 -1.46 -4.19
CA ALA A 48 24.79 -1.80 -5.15
C ALA A 48 25.31 -2.88 -6.09
N VAL A 49 24.53 -3.94 -6.28
CA VAL A 49 24.87 -5.10 -7.11
C VAL A 49 23.76 -5.33 -8.13
N GLY A 50 24.13 -5.49 -9.40
CA GLY A 50 23.19 -5.80 -10.47
C GLY A 50 23.88 -6.05 -11.81
N ASN A 51 23.15 -5.95 -12.92
CA ASN A 51 23.67 -6.24 -14.26
C ASN A 51 23.39 -5.08 -15.24
N PRO A 52 24.02 -3.92 -15.03
CA PRO A 52 23.80 -2.76 -15.89
C PRO A 52 24.25 -3.06 -17.32
N PHE A 53 23.44 -2.67 -18.31
CA PHE A 53 23.74 -2.79 -19.74
C PHE A 53 24.10 -4.22 -20.22
N ASN A 54 23.66 -5.26 -19.51
CA ASN A 54 24.05 -6.67 -19.74
C ASN A 54 25.57 -6.93 -19.69
N LEU A 55 26.34 -6.02 -19.08
CA LEU A 55 27.75 -6.21 -18.77
C LEU A 55 27.79 -6.96 -17.43
N THR A 56 28.07 -8.27 -17.49
CA THR A 56 28.25 -9.23 -16.36
C THR A 56 28.35 -8.60 -14.97
N SER A 57 27.51 -9.04 -14.02
CA SER A 57 27.45 -8.68 -12.58
C SER A 57 28.40 -7.56 -12.12
N THR A 58 27.88 -6.33 -12.06
CA THR A 58 28.61 -5.14 -11.62
C THR A 58 28.31 -4.84 -10.16
N VAL A 59 29.35 -4.43 -9.42
CA VAL A 59 29.26 -3.92 -8.05
C VAL A 59 29.73 -2.48 -8.02
N THR A 60 28.93 -1.59 -7.43
CA THR A 60 29.30 -0.20 -7.18
C THR A 60 29.17 0.11 -5.70
N ALA A 61 30.00 1.01 -5.20
CA ALA A 61 30.01 1.41 -3.79
C ALA A 61 29.53 2.85 -3.64
N GLY A 62 28.89 3.13 -2.51
CA GLY A 62 28.47 4.45 -2.11
C GLY A 62 28.05 4.46 -0.65
N ILE A 63 27.33 5.50 -0.26
CA ILE A 63 26.76 5.68 1.07
C ILE A 63 25.26 5.91 0.97
N VAL A 64 24.56 5.61 2.07
CA VAL A 64 23.18 6.10 2.22
C VAL A 64 23.20 7.62 2.30
N SER A 65 22.70 8.27 1.26
CA SER A 65 22.65 9.72 1.14
C SER A 65 21.43 10.31 1.85
N ALA A 66 20.31 9.59 1.87
CA ALA A 66 19.09 9.97 2.59
C ALA A 66 18.15 8.77 2.76
N LYS A 67 17.16 8.94 3.63
CA LYS A 67 16.06 7.98 3.81
C LYS A 67 14.71 8.64 3.55
N ALA A 68 13.72 7.78 3.32
CA ALA A 68 12.32 8.15 3.16
C ALA A 68 12.09 9.20 2.07
N ARG A 69 12.69 8.95 0.90
CA ARG A 69 12.46 9.77 -0.29
C ARG A 69 11.18 9.33 -0.98
N ASN A 70 10.29 10.29 -1.16
CA ASN A 70 9.18 10.22 -2.10
C ASN A 70 9.60 11.04 -3.33
N ILE A 71 9.56 10.41 -4.51
CA ILE A 71 10.04 10.98 -5.78
C ILE A 71 8.96 10.95 -6.88
N GLY A 72 7.76 10.47 -6.56
CA GLY A 72 6.58 10.47 -7.43
C GLY A 72 6.75 9.64 -8.70
N ILE A 73 7.44 8.50 -8.62
CA ILE A 73 7.71 7.62 -9.78
C ILE A 73 6.72 6.45 -9.91
N ILE A 74 6.04 6.09 -8.82
CA ILE A 74 5.07 5.00 -8.79
C ILE A 74 3.69 5.60 -9.06
N ASN A 75 3.18 5.33 -10.26
CA ASN A 75 1.87 5.81 -10.72
C ASN A 75 0.72 4.92 -10.26
N GLU A 76 0.70 4.57 -8.97
CA GLU A 76 -0.31 3.70 -8.37
C GLU A 76 -1.07 4.43 -7.26
N ARG A 77 -2.36 4.13 -7.12
CA ARG A 77 -3.13 4.61 -5.96
C ARG A 77 -2.56 3.95 -4.70
N ALA A 78 -2.34 4.76 -3.66
CA ALA A 78 -1.69 4.34 -2.43
C ALA A 78 -0.27 3.76 -2.63
N ALA A 79 0.46 4.26 -3.64
CA ALA A 79 1.89 4.04 -3.77
C ALA A 79 2.61 4.32 -2.46
N ILE A 80 3.55 3.45 -2.11
CA ILE A 80 4.39 3.61 -0.93
C ILE A 80 5.80 3.93 -1.42
N GLU A 81 6.10 5.22 -1.46
CA GLU A 81 7.41 5.73 -1.79
C GLU A 81 8.14 6.24 -0.55
N SER A 82 9.03 5.38 -0.04
CA SER A 82 9.96 5.71 1.04
C SER A 82 11.31 5.10 0.70
N PHE A 83 11.93 5.60 -0.36
CA PHE A 83 13.16 5.03 -0.86
C PHE A 83 14.35 5.37 0.05
N ILE A 84 15.28 4.43 0.14
CA ILE A 84 16.66 4.68 0.55
C ILE A 84 17.36 5.32 -0.63
N GLN A 85 17.92 6.51 -0.44
CA GLN A 85 18.74 7.17 -1.44
C GLN A 85 20.21 6.81 -1.23
N THR A 86 20.92 6.50 -2.31
CA THR A 86 22.36 6.23 -2.31
C THR A 86 23.03 6.95 -3.48
N ASP A 87 24.31 7.28 -3.30
CA ASP A 87 25.20 7.77 -4.35
C ASP A 87 26.02 6.63 -4.99
N ALA A 88 25.78 5.37 -4.60
CA ALA A 88 26.27 4.23 -5.34
C ALA A 88 25.71 4.29 -6.77
N ALA A 89 26.58 4.10 -7.76
CA ALA A 89 26.22 4.21 -9.16
C ALA A 89 25.26 3.07 -9.55
N VAL A 90 24.00 3.44 -9.80
CA VAL A 90 22.95 2.56 -10.32
C VAL A 90 22.58 3.08 -11.71
N ASN A 91 22.39 2.19 -12.66
CA ASN A 91 22.00 2.47 -14.04
C ASN A 91 20.95 1.43 -14.47
N PRO A 92 20.18 1.68 -15.54
CA PRO A 92 19.27 0.67 -16.10
C PRO A 92 19.95 -0.71 -16.24
N GLY A 93 19.29 -1.75 -15.73
CA GLY A 93 19.84 -3.11 -15.57
C GLY A 93 20.29 -3.47 -14.15
N ASN A 94 20.42 -2.48 -13.25
CA ASN A 94 20.55 -2.74 -11.81
C ASN A 94 19.20 -2.85 -11.07
N SER A 95 18.09 -2.42 -11.68
CA SER A 95 16.74 -2.54 -11.09
C SER A 95 16.42 -3.99 -10.76
N GLY A 96 15.86 -4.24 -9.58
CA GLY A 96 15.69 -5.57 -8.98
C GLY A 96 16.95 -6.13 -8.31
N GLY A 97 18.11 -5.50 -8.50
CA GLY A 97 19.37 -5.85 -7.85
C GLY A 97 19.44 -5.48 -6.37
N ALA A 98 20.48 -5.96 -5.69
CA ALA A 98 20.62 -5.78 -4.25
C ALA A 98 21.32 -4.46 -3.90
N LEU A 99 20.84 -3.80 -2.83
CA LEU A 99 21.61 -2.85 -2.05
C LEU A 99 21.96 -3.51 -0.72
N VAL A 100 23.26 -3.70 -0.45
CA VAL A 100 23.74 -4.42 0.74
C VAL A 100 24.64 -3.53 1.61
N ASN A 101 24.67 -3.79 2.90
CA ASN A 101 25.65 -3.17 3.80
C ASN A 101 27.03 -3.85 3.69
N THR A 102 28.01 -3.36 4.46
CA THR A 102 29.39 -3.89 4.45
C THR A 102 29.52 -5.34 4.96
N ARG A 103 28.46 -5.92 5.55
CA ARG A 103 28.38 -7.34 5.94
C ARG A 103 27.75 -8.22 4.86
N GLY A 104 27.32 -7.65 3.74
CA GLY A 104 26.62 -8.37 2.68
C GLY A 104 25.15 -8.66 3.00
N GLU A 105 24.57 -8.02 4.01
CA GLU A 105 23.15 -8.18 4.34
C GLU A 105 22.32 -7.21 3.48
N LEU A 106 21.18 -7.67 2.99
CA LEU A 106 20.29 -6.90 2.13
C LEU A 106 19.58 -5.78 2.93
N VAL A 107 19.81 -4.53 2.53
CA VAL A 107 19.19 -3.34 3.14
C VAL A 107 18.17 -2.66 2.22
N GLY A 108 18.21 -2.96 0.93
CA GLY A 108 17.17 -2.56 -0.02
C GLY A 108 17.27 -3.25 -1.38
N ILE A 109 16.25 -3.05 -2.21
CA ILE A 109 16.19 -3.50 -3.60
C ILE A 109 16.29 -2.27 -4.51
N ASN A 110 17.30 -2.24 -5.39
CA ASN A 110 17.47 -1.13 -6.34
C ASN A 110 16.24 -1.06 -7.25
N SER A 111 15.61 0.10 -7.36
CA SER A 111 14.40 0.28 -8.17
C SER A 111 14.65 1.29 -9.29
N ALA A 112 15.07 2.51 -8.93
CA ALA A 112 15.11 3.63 -9.86
C ALA A 112 16.32 4.55 -9.66
N ILE A 113 16.49 5.45 -10.61
CA ILE A 113 17.39 6.61 -10.56
C ILE A 113 16.59 7.87 -10.85
N SER A 114 16.99 9.00 -10.26
CA SER A 114 16.51 10.31 -10.68
C SER A 114 17.55 10.92 -11.62
N THR A 115 17.13 11.21 -12.86
CA THR A 115 18.02 11.61 -13.95
C THR A 115 17.25 12.40 -15.00
N HIS A 116 17.92 13.37 -15.62
CA HIS A 116 17.38 14.10 -16.77
C HIS A 116 17.77 13.42 -18.09
N THR A 117 18.86 12.67 -18.08
CA THR A 117 19.50 12.08 -19.27
C THR A 117 19.22 10.59 -19.43
N GLY A 118 18.59 9.95 -18.44
CA GLY A 118 18.42 8.49 -18.39
C GLY A 118 19.65 7.74 -17.83
N SER A 119 20.69 8.48 -17.41
CA SER A 119 21.93 7.94 -16.83
C SER A 119 22.13 8.40 -15.39
N PHE A 120 22.93 7.68 -14.60
CA PHE A 120 23.25 8.06 -13.23
C PHE A 120 23.79 9.50 -13.13
N GLU A 121 23.16 10.31 -12.28
CA GLU A 121 23.53 11.72 -11.99
C GLU A 121 23.86 11.95 -10.49
N GLY A 122 24.06 10.88 -9.71
CA GLY A 122 24.32 10.98 -8.26
C GLY A 122 23.15 10.55 -7.36
N TYR A 123 22.00 10.19 -7.94
CA TYR A 123 20.77 9.91 -7.19
C TYR A 123 20.16 8.57 -7.56
N SER A 124 20.40 7.57 -6.71
CA SER A 124 19.86 6.21 -6.86
C SER A 124 18.91 5.88 -5.71
N PHE A 125 17.88 5.08 -5.98
CA PHE A 125 16.80 4.80 -5.04
C PHE A 125 16.55 3.29 -4.91
N ALA A 126 16.44 2.84 -3.66
CA ALA A 126 16.17 1.46 -3.32
C ALA A 126 14.95 1.33 -2.38
N VAL A 127 14.09 0.35 -2.66
CA VAL A 127 12.98 -0.04 -1.78
C VAL A 127 13.57 -0.65 -0.50
N PRO A 128 13.20 -0.19 0.71
CA PRO A 128 13.74 -0.72 1.96
C PRO A 128 13.50 -2.23 2.13
N SER A 129 14.50 -2.94 2.67
CA SER A 129 14.44 -4.40 2.86
C SER A 129 13.27 -4.87 3.72
N ASN A 130 12.85 -4.10 4.73
CA ASN A 130 11.68 -4.43 5.56
C ASN A 130 10.38 -4.48 4.73
N LEU A 131 10.17 -3.48 3.88
CA LEU A 131 9.01 -3.40 3.00
C LEU A 131 9.04 -4.52 1.97
N ALA A 132 10.19 -4.72 1.30
CA ALA A 132 10.37 -5.81 0.33
C ALA A 132 10.16 -7.20 0.96
N SER A 133 10.73 -7.45 2.13
CA SER A 133 10.56 -8.71 2.88
C SER A 133 9.09 -8.99 3.19
N LYS A 134 8.35 -7.95 3.64
CA LYS A 134 6.92 -8.08 3.91
C LYS A 134 6.14 -8.42 2.65
N VAL A 135 6.37 -7.71 1.55
CA VAL A 135 5.70 -7.97 0.26
C VAL A 135 5.98 -9.40 -0.21
N VAL A 136 7.24 -9.83 -0.22
CA VAL A 136 7.64 -11.19 -0.62
C VAL A 136 6.94 -12.26 0.24
N ARG A 137 6.88 -12.07 1.56
CA ARG A 137 6.17 -13.00 2.45
C ARG A 137 4.68 -13.07 2.14
N ASP A 138 4.03 -11.93 1.93
CA ASP A 138 2.60 -11.90 1.62
C ASP A 138 2.29 -12.54 0.26
N LEU A 139 3.10 -12.27 -0.77
CA LEU A 139 2.95 -12.89 -2.08
C LEU A 139 3.13 -14.41 -2.01
N LYS A 140 4.12 -14.88 -1.24
CA LYS A 140 4.37 -16.31 -1.03
C LYS A 140 3.25 -17.01 -0.26
N GLU A 141 2.73 -16.38 0.79
CA GLU A 141 1.76 -17.00 1.72
C GLU A 141 0.30 -16.88 1.23
N TYR A 142 -0.05 -15.76 0.59
CA TYR A 142 -1.45 -15.43 0.26
C TYR A 142 -1.70 -15.18 -1.23
N GLY A 143 -0.65 -15.09 -2.05
CA GLY A 143 -0.74 -14.73 -3.46
C GLY A 143 -1.11 -13.27 -3.73
N THR A 144 -1.24 -12.45 -2.68
CA THR A 144 -1.50 -10.99 -2.77
C THR A 144 -1.00 -10.27 -1.52
N VAL A 145 -0.61 -9.01 -1.67
CA VAL A 145 -0.11 -8.19 -0.56
C VAL A 145 -1.23 -7.79 0.39
N GLN A 146 -1.02 -8.04 1.68
CA GLN A 146 -1.97 -7.70 2.73
C GLN A 146 -1.76 -6.24 3.14
N ARG A 147 -2.30 -5.30 2.37
CA ARG A 147 -2.08 -3.86 2.60
C ARG A 147 -2.86 -3.39 3.84
N ALA A 148 -2.14 -2.74 4.74
CA ALA A 148 -2.70 -2.07 5.91
C ALA A 148 -2.85 -0.57 5.66
N PHE A 149 -3.87 0.02 6.28
CA PHE A 149 -4.24 1.42 6.19
C PHE A 149 -4.66 1.93 7.57
N ILE A 150 -4.27 3.16 7.84
CA ILE A 150 -4.72 3.95 8.98
C ILE A 150 -5.97 4.79 8.63
N GLY A 151 -6.15 5.14 7.35
CA GLY A 151 -7.31 5.91 6.88
C GLY A 151 -7.21 7.41 7.14
N VAL A 152 -6.05 8.02 6.87
CA VAL A 152 -5.84 9.47 6.99
C VAL A 152 -5.33 10.08 5.69
N SER A 153 -5.70 11.34 5.44
CA SER A 153 -5.02 12.22 4.50
C SER A 153 -3.90 12.93 5.24
N ILE A 154 -2.68 12.87 4.71
CA ILE A 154 -1.48 13.32 5.40
C ILE A 154 -0.63 14.24 4.53
N SER A 155 0.13 15.11 5.18
CA SER A 155 1.16 15.93 4.57
C SER A 155 2.34 16.11 5.54
N ASP A 156 3.52 16.41 4.99
CA ASP A 156 4.68 16.77 5.81
C ASP A 156 4.44 18.10 6.52
N LEU A 157 4.76 18.15 7.82
CA LEU A 157 4.83 19.42 8.54
C LEU A 157 6.11 20.14 8.12
N ASN A 158 5.96 21.34 7.57
CA ASN A 158 7.06 22.26 7.28
C ASN A 158 7.00 23.49 8.21
N PRO A 159 8.08 24.27 8.34
CA PRO A 159 8.12 25.41 9.26
C PRO A 159 6.99 26.42 9.05
N ARG A 160 6.64 26.70 7.79
CA ARG A 160 5.55 27.62 7.47
C ARG A 160 4.20 27.10 7.96
N LEU A 161 3.90 25.81 7.71
CA LEU A 161 2.67 25.19 8.18
C LEU A 161 2.65 25.10 9.72
N ALA A 162 3.80 24.86 10.35
CA ALA A 162 3.92 24.86 11.80
C ALA A 162 3.58 26.24 12.40
N ASP A 163 4.10 27.32 11.80
CA ASP A 163 3.78 28.69 12.19
C ASP A 163 2.29 29.03 11.97
N GLU A 164 1.72 28.62 10.83
CA GLU A 164 0.29 28.81 10.51
C GLU A 164 -0.64 28.08 11.50
N LEU A 165 -0.20 26.93 12.04
CA LEU A 165 -0.94 26.13 13.01
C LEU A 165 -0.64 26.50 14.48
N ASP A 166 0.29 27.44 14.73
CA ASP A 166 0.78 27.81 16.07
C ASP A 166 1.25 26.61 16.91
N VAL A 167 2.01 25.70 16.28
CA VAL A 167 2.52 24.48 16.94
C VAL A 167 4.00 24.58 17.30
N LYS A 168 4.39 23.97 18.42
CA LYS A 168 5.76 24.02 18.96
C LYS A 168 6.78 23.12 18.24
N VAL A 169 6.34 22.32 17.27
CA VAL A 169 7.17 21.36 16.54
C VAL A 169 7.37 21.83 15.10
N ASN A 170 8.55 21.56 14.54
CA ASN A 170 8.91 21.98 13.18
C ASN A 170 8.95 20.82 12.17
N ALA A 171 8.68 19.60 12.62
CA ALA A 171 8.64 18.38 11.82
C ALA A 171 7.63 17.39 12.38
N GLY A 172 7.11 16.53 11.51
CA GLY A 172 6.07 15.55 11.83
C GLY A 172 5.13 15.34 10.65
N VAL A 173 4.10 14.53 10.84
CA VAL A 173 3.12 14.22 9.80
C VAL A 173 1.76 14.79 10.19
N TYR A 174 1.33 15.82 9.47
CA TYR A 174 0.06 16.50 9.70
C TYR A 174 -1.12 15.69 9.14
N ILE A 175 -2.19 15.54 9.92
CA ILE A 175 -3.45 14.91 9.50
C ILE A 175 -4.41 15.98 8.95
N GLY A 176 -4.55 16.03 7.62
CA GLY A 176 -5.44 16.96 6.93
C GLY A 176 -6.90 16.49 6.85
N GLY A 177 -7.15 15.20 7.09
CA GLY A 177 -8.48 14.62 7.11
C GLY A 177 -8.46 13.13 7.43
N LEU A 178 -9.62 12.58 7.76
CA LEU A 178 -9.80 11.17 8.10
C LEU A 178 -10.79 10.52 7.14
N SER A 179 -10.56 9.24 6.87
CA SER A 179 -11.56 8.39 6.22
C SER A 179 -12.64 8.06 7.24
N GLU A 180 -13.89 8.26 6.84
CA GLU A 180 -15.06 7.89 7.63
C GLU A 180 -15.04 6.39 7.96
N ASN A 181 -15.25 6.03 9.22
CA ASN A 181 -15.08 4.70 9.79
C ASN A 181 -13.67 4.11 9.58
N GLY A 182 -12.66 4.97 9.45
CA GLY A 182 -11.26 4.59 9.33
C GLY A 182 -10.65 4.14 10.66
N ALA A 183 -9.49 3.48 10.59
CA ALA A 183 -8.78 3.04 11.81
C ALA A 183 -8.36 4.21 12.70
N ALA A 184 -7.95 5.32 12.09
CA ALA A 184 -7.58 6.55 12.79
C ALA A 184 -8.76 7.18 13.55
N GLU A 185 -9.92 7.28 12.89
CA GLU A 185 -11.11 7.89 13.48
C GLU A 185 -11.62 7.04 14.65
N GLU A 186 -11.65 5.71 14.49
CA GLU A 186 -12.01 4.79 15.57
C GLU A 186 -11.06 4.89 16.77
N ALA A 187 -9.77 5.13 16.52
CA ALA A 187 -8.78 5.33 17.57
C ALA A 187 -8.85 6.72 18.24
N GLY A 188 -9.70 7.62 17.75
CA GLY A 188 -9.86 8.97 18.29
C GLY A 188 -8.85 9.99 17.77
N LEU A 189 -8.18 9.73 16.65
CA LEU A 189 -7.40 10.74 15.94
C LEU A 189 -8.34 11.76 15.28
N GLU A 190 -7.84 12.99 15.11
CA GLU A 190 -8.63 14.12 14.61
C GLU A 190 -7.86 14.88 13.53
N LYS A 191 -8.60 15.63 12.71
CA LYS A 191 -7.99 16.57 11.76
C LYS A 191 -7.26 17.65 12.55
N GLY A 192 -6.04 17.97 12.15
CA GLY A 192 -5.19 18.93 12.88
C GLY A 192 -4.11 18.26 13.72
N ASP A 193 -4.25 16.97 14.02
CA ASP A 193 -3.23 16.19 14.71
C ASP A 193 -1.91 16.14 13.93
N ILE A 194 -0.80 16.17 14.65
CA ILE A 194 0.54 16.00 14.08
C ILE A 194 1.18 14.75 14.68
N ILE A 195 1.38 13.73 13.86
CA ILE A 195 2.05 12.49 14.28
C ILE A 195 3.56 12.76 14.37
N LEU A 196 4.11 12.54 15.57
CA LEU A 196 5.53 12.75 15.89
C LEU A 196 6.31 11.44 15.89
N ALA A 197 5.66 10.33 16.27
CA ALA A 197 6.27 9.01 16.31
C ALA A 197 5.25 7.91 16.05
N ILE A 198 5.74 6.79 15.52
CA ILE A 198 5.02 5.52 15.39
C ILE A 198 5.82 4.42 16.10
N ASN A 199 5.15 3.74 17.03
CA ASN A 199 5.77 2.89 18.04
C ASN A 199 6.88 3.68 18.77
N SER A 200 8.12 3.17 18.77
CA SER A 200 9.27 3.85 19.37
C SER A 200 10.12 4.64 18.36
N ARG A 201 9.61 4.88 17.14
CA ARG A 201 10.35 5.56 16.06
C ARG A 201 9.77 6.95 15.80
N ASN A 202 10.61 7.97 15.99
CA ASN A 202 10.28 9.33 15.55
C ASN A 202 10.15 9.37 14.03
N ILE A 203 9.17 10.13 13.55
CA ILE A 203 8.94 10.35 12.13
C ILE A 203 8.90 11.85 11.85
N THR A 204 9.41 12.21 10.69
CA THR A 204 9.48 13.59 10.23
C THR A 204 8.78 13.79 8.90
N LYS A 205 8.57 12.70 8.15
CA LYS A 205 7.94 12.70 6.83
C LYS A 205 6.80 11.72 6.73
N SER A 206 5.81 12.07 5.91
CA SER A 206 4.67 11.24 5.54
C SER A 206 5.11 9.93 4.87
N SER A 207 6.19 9.95 4.08
CA SER A 207 6.78 8.75 3.47
C SER A 207 7.23 7.73 4.52
N GLU A 208 7.81 8.16 5.64
CA GLU A 208 8.20 7.27 6.75
C GLU A 208 6.97 6.59 7.36
N LEU A 209 5.90 7.36 7.59
CA LEU A 209 4.65 6.82 8.10
C LEU A 209 4.06 5.78 7.14
N GLN A 210 3.99 6.11 5.85
CA GLN A 210 3.48 5.22 4.81
C GLN A 210 4.30 3.93 4.72
N GLU A 211 5.63 4.00 4.74
CA GLU A 211 6.51 2.83 4.73
C GLU A 211 6.23 1.91 5.92
N ILE A 212 6.20 2.49 7.12
CA ILE A 212 6.04 1.72 8.35
C ILE A 212 4.68 1.03 8.34
N ILE A 213 3.61 1.74 7.97
CA ILE A 213 2.27 1.14 7.83
C ILE A 213 2.24 0.10 6.70
N GLY A 214 2.91 0.36 5.57
CA GLY A 214 3.01 -0.57 4.44
C GLY A 214 3.72 -1.88 4.76
N SER A 215 4.66 -1.83 5.70
CA SER A 215 5.37 -2.98 6.26
C SER A 215 4.53 -3.79 7.27
N LYS A 216 3.28 -3.39 7.53
CA LYS A 216 2.34 -4.06 8.43
C LYS A 216 1.19 -4.71 7.68
N ARG A 217 0.47 -5.58 8.37
CA ARG A 217 -0.72 -6.29 7.92
C ARG A 217 -1.98 -5.75 8.62
N PRO A 218 -3.16 -5.86 7.99
CA PRO A 218 -4.43 -5.58 8.65
C PRO A 218 -4.58 -6.36 9.96
N GLY A 219 -5.12 -5.71 10.98
CA GLY A 219 -5.26 -6.24 12.34
C GLY A 219 -4.04 -6.03 13.25
N GLU A 220 -2.89 -5.64 12.71
CA GLU A 220 -1.76 -5.23 13.56
C GLU A 220 -2.06 -3.90 14.27
N LYS A 221 -1.61 -3.81 15.51
CA LYS A 221 -1.70 -2.61 16.33
C LYS A 221 -0.42 -1.79 16.24
N ILE A 222 -0.57 -0.48 16.21
CA ILE A 222 0.54 0.47 16.29
C ILE A 222 0.24 1.48 17.39
N SER A 223 1.28 1.95 18.09
CA SER A 223 1.19 3.13 18.95
C SER A 223 1.58 4.36 18.15
N LEU A 224 0.89 5.48 18.34
CA LEU A 224 1.23 6.76 17.74
C LEU A 224 1.41 7.79 18.84
N LYS A 225 2.52 8.52 18.78
CA LYS A 225 2.71 9.74 19.56
C LYS A 225 2.28 10.93 18.70
N VAL A 226 1.32 11.70 19.18
CA VAL A 226 0.63 12.75 18.42
C VAL A 226 0.63 14.05 19.21
N LEU A 227 0.88 15.17 18.55
CA LEU A 227 0.67 16.50 19.11
C LEU A 227 -0.74 16.97 18.73
N ARG A 228 -1.55 17.28 19.75
CA ARG A 228 -2.87 17.92 19.62
C ARG A 228 -2.94 19.09 20.59
N ASP A 229 -3.25 20.28 20.09
CA ASP A 229 -3.32 21.50 20.90
C ASP A 229 -2.02 21.77 21.69
N ASN A 230 -0.87 21.53 21.07
CA ASN A 230 0.46 21.62 21.70
C ASN A 230 0.69 20.69 22.90
N ILE A 231 -0.14 19.64 23.04
CA ILE A 231 -0.02 18.60 24.07
C ILE A 231 0.23 17.26 23.38
N GLU A 232 1.26 16.55 23.82
CA GLU A 232 1.55 15.20 23.32
C GLU A 232 0.55 14.19 23.91
N ARG A 233 0.04 13.32 23.05
CA ARG A 233 -0.92 12.25 23.37
C ARG A 233 -0.46 10.96 22.70
N GLU A 234 -0.84 9.83 23.29
CA GLU A 234 -0.61 8.52 22.69
C GLU A 234 -1.93 7.88 22.26
N PHE A 235 -1.93 7.28 21.07
CA PHE A 235 -3.07 6.60 20.49
C PHE A 235 -2.67 5.19 20.06
N GLU A 236 -3.46 4.18 20.43
CA GLU A 236 -3.31 2.83 19.88
C GLU A 236 -4.27 2.68 18.69
N VAL A 237 -3.71 2.40 17.51
CA VAL A 237 -4.48 2.25 16.27
C VAL A 237 -4.40 0.81 15.79
N THR A 238 -5.56 0.20 15.53
CA THR A 238 -5.64 -1.13 14.89
C THR A 238 -5.77 -0.95 13.38
N LEU A 239 -4.76 -1.34 12.62
CA LEU A 239 -4.73 -1.12 11.17
C LEU A 239 -5.80 -1.94 10.45
N ARG A 240 -6.39 -1.35 9.41
CA ARG A 240 -7.46 -1.97 8.60
C ARG A 240 -6.98 -2.17 7.17
N ASN A 241 -7.65 -3.01 6.40
CA ASN A 241 -7.45 -3.14 4.96
C ASN A 241 -8.24 -2.06 4.20
N VAL A 242 -8.13 -2.06 2.87
CA VAL A 242 -8.84 -1.08 2.00
C VAL A 242 -10.36 -1.10 2.16
N ASN A 243 -10.92 -2.22 2.64
CA ASN A 243 -12.35 -2.40 2.90
C ASN A 243 -12.76 -1.99 4.32
N GLY A 244 -11.85 -1.42 5.11
CA GLY A 244 -12.12 -1.00 6.48
C GLY A 244 -12.19 -2.15 7.49
N THR A 245 -11.66 -3.34 7.18
CA THR A 245 -11.71 -4.52 8.07
C THR A 245 -10.31 -4.99 8.45
N THR A 246 -10.18 -5.79 9.50
CA THR A 246 -8.91 -6.43 9.90
C THR A 246 -8.66 -7.77 9.22
N LYS A 247 -9.57 -8.19 8.31
CA LYS A 247 -9.50 -9.49 7.65
C LYS A 247 -8.39 -9.49 6.58
N ARG A 248 -7.80 -10.67 6.37
CA ARG A 248 -6.89 -10.92 5.25
C ARG A 248 -7.67 -10.89 3.93
N ILE A 249 -7.05 -10.33 2.91
CA ILE A 249 -7.57 -10.30 1.54
C ILE A 249 -7.02 -11.54 0.82
N LYS A 250 -7.88 -12.38 0.25
CA LYS A 250 -7.44 -13.47 -0.62
C LYS A 250 -7.32 -12.99 -2.05
N LYS A 251 -6.47 -13.62 -2.87
CA LYS A 251 -6.37 -13.29 -4.30
C LYS A 251 -7.72 -13.35 -5.02
N ALA A 252 -8.51 -14.39 -4.74
CA ALA A 252 -9.87 -14.57 -5.25
C ALA A 252 -10.83 -13.42 -4.87
N ASP A 253 -10.59 -12.76 -3.73
CA ASP A 253 -11.38 -11.61 -3.28
C ASP A 253 -11.12 -10.35 -4.12
N LEU A 254 -9.95 -10.23 -4.75
CA LEU A 254 -9.57 -9.06 -5.54
C LEU A 254 -10.04 -9.18 -6.99
N GLU A 255 -10.12 -10.39 -7.54
CA GLU A 255 -10.45 -10.60 -8.96
C GLU A 255 -11.84 -10.05 -9.32
N PHE A 256 -12.85 -10.30 -8.49
CA PHE A 256 -14.20 -9.82 -8.76
C PHE A 256 -14.40 -8.33 -8.45
N LEU A 257 -13.79 -7.79 -7.38
CA LEU A 257 -13.84 -6.34 -7.11
C LEU A 257 -13.13 -5.53 -8.19
N THR A 258 -12.02 -6.06 -8.71
CA THR A 258 -11.29 -5.44 -9.83
C THR A 258 -12.14 -5.44 -11.10
N LEU A 259 -12.87 -6.54 -11.36
CA LEU A 259 -13.79 -6.66 -12.49
C LEU A 259 -14.97 -5.68 -12.39
N LEU A 260 -15.53 -5.50 -11.19
CA LEU A 260 -16.52 -4.47 -10.94
C LEU A 260 -15.92 -3.06 -11.10
N GLY A 261 -14.66 -2.87 -10.70
CA GLY A 261 -13.89 -1.64 -10.93
C GLY A 261 -14.32 -0.44 -10.08
N GLY A 262 -14.75 -0.71 -8.84
CA GLY A 262 -15.10 0.31 -7.84
C GLY A 262 -14.46 0.08 -6.47
N ARG A 263 -14.63 1.08 -5.59
CA ARG A 263 -14.26 1.00 -4.17
C ARG A 263 -15.50 0.87 -3.31
N PHE A 264 -15.45 0.00 -2.32
CA PHE A 264 -16.62 -0.42 -1.55
C PHE A 264 -16.40 -0.29 -0.05
N ARG A 265 -17.47 -0.01 0.69
CA ARG A 265 -17.51 -0.02 2.17
C ARG A 265 -18.87 -0.53 2.64
N GLU A 266 -18.90 -1.27 3.74
CA GLU A 266 -20.15 -1.61 4.44
C GLU A 266 -20.85 -0.34 4.93
N ILE A 267 -22.17 -0.23 4.77
CA ILE A 267 -22.93 0.94 5.24
C ILE A 267 -22.86 1.09 6.77
N ASN A 268 -22.78 2.34 7.23
CA ASN A 268 -22.75 2.65 8.67
C ASN A 268 -24.17 2.61 9.29
N ALA A 269 -24.29 2.89 10.59
CA ALA A 269 -25.57 2.84 11.30
C ALA A 269 -26.57 3.93 10.85
N GLU A 270 -26.07 5.11 10.47
CA GLU A 270 -26.87 6.22 9.97
C GLU A 270 -27.46 5.88 8.60
N GLU A 271 -26.64 5.40 7.66
CA GLU A 271 -27.06 4.95 6.33
C GLU A 271 -28.07 3.80 6.40
N LYS A 272 -27.92 2.87 7.36
CA LYS A 272 -28.92 1.83 7.63
C LYS A 272 -30.27 2.43 8.00
N SER A 273 -30.28 3.47 8.82
CA SER A 273 -31.50 4.16 9.23
C SER A 273 -32.11 4.96 8.07
N ASP A 274 -31.32 5.80 7.40
CA ASP A 274 -31.76 6.70 6.34
C ASP A 274 -32.38 5.96 5.17
N TYR A 275 -31.73 4.89 4.73
CA TYR A 275 -32.19 4.05 3.62
C TYR A 275 -33.09 2.90 4.08
N ARG A 276 -33.37 2.76 5.38
CA ARG A 276 -34.15 1.67 6.00
C ARG A 276 -33.62 0.28 5.64
N LEU A 277 -32.29 0.16 5.54
CA LEU A 277 -31.60 -1.06 5.18
C LEU A 277 -31.08 -1.78 6.43
N LYS A 278 -31.17 -3.10 6.45
CA LYS A 278 -30.55 -3.92 7.50
C LYS A 278 -29.03 -4.09 7.28
N TYR A 279 -28.64 -4.08 6.03
CA TYR A 279 -27.27 -4.32 5.55
C TYR A 279 -27.12 -3.79 4.13
N GLY A 280 -25.88 -3.68 3.67
CA GLY A 280 -25.56 -3.24 2.32
C GLY A 280 -24.10 -2.80 2.20
N VAL A 281 -23.63 -2.69 0.98
CA VAL A 281 -22.29 -2.22 0.66
C VAL A 281 -22.38 -1.04 -0.29
N LYS A 282 -21.91 0.11 0.15
CA LYS A 282 -21.90 1.36 -0.62
C LYS A 282 -20.71 1.40 -1.57
N ILE A 283 -21.00 1.81 -2.80
CA ILE A 283 -19.98 2.16 -3.79
C ILE A 283 -19.50 3.57 -3.49
N LEU A 284 -18.25 3.69 -3.06
CA LEU A 284 -17.64 4.99 -2.73
C LEU A 284 -17.14 5.70 -3.99
N GLU A 285 -16.61 4.93 -4.93
CA GLU A 285 -16.01 5.44 -6.15
C GLU A 285 -16.12 4.38 -7.26
N VAL A 286 -16.46 4.82 -8.46
CA VAL A 286 -16.49 4.03 -9.69
C VAL A 286 -15.41 4.56 -10.60
N ASN A 287 -14.52 3.67 -11.03
CA ASN A 287 -13.36 4.04 -11.85
C ASN A 287 -13.53 3.48 -13.26
N THR A 288 -13.39 2.17 -13.40
CA THR A 288 -13.38 1.42 -14.66
C THR A 288 -14.24 0.16 -14.49
N GLY A 289 -14.22 -0.75 -15.46
CA GLY A 289 -14.89 -2.04 -15.34
C GLY A 289 -16.41 -1.93 -15.34
N ILE A 290 -17.06 -2.97 -14.85
CA ILE A 290 -18.49 -3.18 -15.06
C ILE A 290 -19.34 -2.08 -14.43
N LEU A 291 -18.98 -1.58 -13.25
CA LEU A 291 -19.76 -0.51 -12.61
C LEU A 291 -19.80 0.75 -13.48
N ALA A 292 -18.68 1.08 -14.14
CA ALA A 292 -18.59 2.20 -15.05
C ALA A 292 -19.35 1.92 -16.36
N GLU A 293 -19.19 0.72 -16.94
CA GLU A 293 -19.88 0.30 -18.18
C GLU A 293 -21.40 0.26 -18.04
N GLN A 294 -21.90 0.00 -16.83
CA GLN A 294 -23.33 -0.08 -16.52
C GLN A 294 -23.91 1.22 -15.95
N ASP A 295 -23.14 2.32 -15.94
CA ASP A 295 -23.54 3.61 -15.37
C ASP A 295 -24.10 3.48 -13.94
N ILE A 296 -23.46 2.63 -13.13
CA ILE A 296 -23.80 2.51 -11.71
C ILE A 296 -23.13 3.68 -10.98
N PRO A 297 -23.89 4.55 -10.29
CA PRO A 297 -23.33 5.78 -9.75
C PRO A 297 -22.59 5.56 -8.42
N ASN A 298 -21.67 6.48 -8.12
CA ASN A 298 -21.15 6.67 -6.77
C ASN A 298 -22.30 6.86 -5.77
N GLY A 299 -22.15 6.26 -4.60
CA GLY A 299 -23.14 6.27 -3.52
C GLY A 299 -24.26 5.24 -3.66
N PHE A 300 -24.32 4.46 -4.74
CA PHE A 300 -25.23 3.32 -4.83
C PHE A 300 -24.91 2.28 -3.74
N ILE A 301 -25.93 1.81 -3.03
CA ILE A 301 -25.79 0.81 -1.96
C ILE A 301 -26.25 -0.54 -2.51
N ILE A 302 -25.31 -1.44 -2.73
CA ILE A 302 -25.56 -2.82 -3.15
C ILE A 302 -26.15 -3.58 -1.97
N THR A 303 -27.34 -4.15 -2.15
CA THR A 303 -28.01 -4.97 -1.13
C THR A 303 -27.98 -6.45 -1.50
N GLN A 304 -27.90 -6.78 -2.79
CA GLN A 304 -27.93 -8.15 -3.27
C GLN A 304 -27.23 -8.28 -4.64
N ILE A 305 -26.54 -9.40 -4.86
CA ILE A 305 -26.01 -9.79 -6.17
C ILE A 305 -26.56 -11.18 -6.48
N ASN A 306 -27.30 -11.31 -7.59
CA ASN A 306 -28.10 -12.49 -7.91
C ASN A 306 -29.01 -12.89 -6.74
N GLU A 307 -28.83 -14.07 -6.16
CA GLU A 307 -29.60 -14.57 -5.01
C GLU A 307 -28.88 -14.34 -3.67
N GLN A 308 -27.66 -13.78 -3.70
CA GLN A 308 -26.80 -13.64 -2.53
C GLN A 308 -26.98 -12.27 -1.87
N PRO A 309 -27.40 -12.20 -0.58
CA PRO A 309 -27.50 -10.95 0.15
C PRO A 309 -26.10 -10.40 0.46
N ILE A 310 -25.88 -9.13 0.15
CA ILE A 310 -24.58 -8.47 0.30
C ILE A 310 -24.55 -7.68 1.61
N LYS A 311 -24.01 -8.31 2.66
CA LYS A 311 -23.92 -7.69 3.99
C LYS A 311 -22.57 -7.04 4.24
N SER A 312 -21.53 -7.57 3.60
CA SER A 312 -20.14 -7.16 3.72
C SER A 312 -19.49 -7.07 2.34
N VAL A 313 -18.38 -6.32 2.23
CA VAL A 313 -17.59 -6.28 0.98
C VAL A 313 -17.14 -7.69 0.59
N ASN A 314 -16.88 -8.56 1.57
CA ASN A 314 -16.53 -9.96 1.33
C ASN A 314 -17.68 -10.76 0.69
N ASP A 315 -18.94 -10.38 0.90
CA ASP A 315 -20.08 -11.06 0.26
C ASP A 315 -20.14 -10.75 -1.23
N ILE A 316 -19.69 -9.56 -1.66
CA ILE A 316 -19.54 -9.23 -3.10
C ILE A 316 -18.57 -10.23 -3.75
N ASN A 317 -17.46 -10.53 -3.10
CA ASN A 317 -16.46 -11.46 -3.62
C ASN A 317 -17.00 -12.87 -3.75
N LYS A 318 -17.68 -13.34 -2.70
CA LYS A 318 -18.34 -14.66 -2.71
C LYS A 318 -19.38 -14.73 -3.83
N ALA A 319 -20.20 -13.69 -3.97
CA ALA A 319 -21.18 -13.61 -5.05
C ALA A 319 -20.50 -13.69 -6.41
N GLY A 320 -19.34 -13.06 -6.58
CA GLY A 320 -18.46 -13.14 -7.75
C GLY A 320 -17.97 -14.54 -8.10
N LEU A 321 -17.55 -15.31 -7.10
CA LEU A 321 -17.06 -16.68 -7.27
C LEU A 321 -18.16 -17.68 -7.65
N GLU A 322 -19.41 -17.37 -7.29
CA GLU A 322 -20.57 -18.22 -7.53
C GLU A 322 -21.36 -17.81 -8.78
N ILE A 323 -20.82 -16.90 -9.61
CA ILE A 323 -21.52 -16.45 -10.82
C ILE A 323 -21.60 -17.60 -11.83
N PRO A 324 -22.81 -18.02 -12.24
CA PRO A 324 -22.98 -18.99 -13.31
C PRO A 324 -22.48 -18.40 -14.63
N LYS A 325 -21.65 -19.15 -15.37
CA LYS A 325 -21.09 -18.72 -16.67
C LYS A 325 -22.15 -18.50 -17.77
N ASP A 326 -23.37 -18.98 -17.54
CA ASP A 326 -24.48 -19.05 -18.46
C ASP A 326 -25.67 -18.16 -18.06
N ARG A 327 -25.53 -17.34 -17.00
CA ARG A 327 -26.60 -16.44 -16.52
C ARG A 327 -26.08 -15.02 -16.31
N PRO A 328 -26.93 -14.00 -16.56
CA PRO A 328 -26.58 -12.62 -16.28
C PRO A 328 -26.39 -12.41 -14.77
N VAL A 329 -25.45 -11.54 -14.42
CA VAL A 329 -25.30 -11.00 -13.08
C VAL A 329 -26.28 -9.87 -12.90
N ILE A 330 -27.00 -9.88 -11.79
CA ILE A 330 -27.95 -8.83 -11.41
C ILE A 330 -27.52 -8.25 -10.08
N ILE A 331 -27.21 -6.96 -10.05
CA ILE A 331 -26.91 -6.21 -8.83
C ILE A 331 -28.15 -5.43 -8.43
N PHE A 332 -28.72 -5.72 -7.27
CA PHE A 332 -29.80 -4.95 -6.67
C PHE A 332 -29.26 -4.00 -5.60
N GLY A 333 -29.91 -2.85 -5.46
CA GLY A 333 -29.51 -1.87 -4.46
C GLY A 333 -30.37 -0.63 -4.44
N VAL A 334 -29.88 0.38 -3.73
CA VAL A 334 -30.55 1.65 -3.51
C VAL A 334 -29.67 2.78 -4.04
N LEU A 335 -30.24 3.66 -4.86
CA LEU A 335 -29.60 4.87 -5.35
C LEU A 335 -29.40 5.90 -4.22
N PRO A 336 -28.48 6.87 -4.37
CA PRO A 336 -28.28 7.92 -3.37
C PRO A 336 -29.56 8.68 -2.98
N ASN A 337 -30.53 8.77 -3.89
CA ASN A 337 -31.84 9.39 -3.65
C ASN A 337 -32.87 8.48 -2.97
N GLY A 338 -32.47 7.28 -2.51
CA GLY A 338 -33.33 6.34 -1.80
C GLY A 338 -34.18 5.42 -2.68
N ARG A 339 -34.12 5.55 -4.01
CA ARG A 339 -34.87 4.67 -4.92
C ARG A 339 -34.17 3.34 -5.11
N GLU A 340 -34.91 2.25 -5.01
CA GLU A 340 -34.42 0.93 -5.42
C GLU A 340 -34.17 0.88 -6.92
N LYS A 341 -33.07 0.23 -7.32
CA LYS A 341 -32.72 -0.02 -8.71
C LYS A 341 -31.92 -1.32 -8.81
N TYR A 342 -32.02 -2.00 -9.95
CA TYR A 342 -31.13 -3.09 -10.29
C TYR A 342 -30.41 -2.81 -11.61
N TYR A 343 -29.27 -3.46 -11.78
CA TYR A 343 -28.44 -3.44 -12.98
C TYR A 343 -28.13 -4.88 -13.36
N ALA A 344 -28.25 -5.22 -14.64
CA ALA A 344 -28.04 -6.58 -15.13
C ALA A 344 -27.04 -6.57 -16.29
N PHE A 345 -26.04 -7.45 -16.23
CA PHE A 345 -24.99 -7.57 -17.23
C PHE A 345 -24.53 -9.02 -17.38
N GLY A 346 -24.02 -9.37 -18.56
CA GLY A 346 -23.42 -10.68 -18.84
C GLY A 346 -21.89 -10.59 -18.87
N PHE A 347 -21.24 -11.75 -18.86
CA PHE A 347 -19.80 -11.90 -19.13
C PHE A 347 -19.53 -12.38 -20.55
#